data_AF-A0ABD5RMN7-F1
#
_entry.id   AF-A0ABD5RMN7-F1
#
_cell.length_a   1.000
_cell.length_b   1.000
_cell.length_c   1.000
_cell.angle_alpha   90.00
_cell.angle_beta   90.00
_cell.angle_gamma   90.00
#
_symmetry.space_group_name_H-M   'P 1'
#
loop_
_entity.id
_entity.type
_entity.pdbx_description
1 polymer ?
#
loop_
_entity_poly.entity_id
_entity_poly.type
_entity_poly.pdbx_seq_one_letter_code
_entity_poly.pdbx_strand_id
1 'polypeptide(L)' 'MSRGLADAHDRGGEVLSERLAQTVVACDCGFADSLLRGEWRARVDRAPRSRHLRYSLTCPDCRDVTVVELSL' A
#
# COMPACT_ATOMS: atom_id res chain seq x y z
N MET A 1 -14.22 20.56 22.18
CA MET A 1 -13.34 19.46 22.65
C MET A 1 -13.23 18.45 21.53
N SER A 2 -12.17 18.52 20.72
CA SER A 2 -12.08 17.81 19.42
C SER A 2 -10.93 16.79 19.36
N ARG A 3 -10.32 16.46 20.50
CA ARG A 3 -9.15 15.55 20.59
C ARG A 3 -9.47 14.10 20.20
N GLY A 4 -10.67 13.61 20.46
CA GLY A 4 -11.02 12.20 20.19
C GLY A 4 -11.04 11.78 18.72
N LEU A 5 -11.25 12.72 17.78
CA LEU A 5 -11.31 12.40 16.35
C LEU A 5 -9.90 12.34 15.73
N ALA A 6 -8.99 13.20 16.17
CA ALA A 6 -7.59 13.18 15.75
C ALA A 6 -6.89 11.89 16.24
N ASP A 7 -7.07 11.53 17.51
CA ASP A 7 -6.49 10.31 18.09
C ASP A 7 -7.01 9.01 17.46
N ALA A 8 -8.24 9.03 16.92
CA ALA A 8 -8.81 7.90 16.20
C ALA A 8 -8.29 7.82 14.75
N HIS A 9 -8.07 8.97 14.11
CA HIS A 9 -7.48 9.04 12.77
C HIS A 9 -6.02 8.59 12.80
N ASP A 10 -5.24 9.03 13.79
CA ASP A 10 -3.83 8.70 13.93
C ASP A 10 -3.63 7.20 14.21
N ARG A 11 -4.43 6.62 15.13
CA ARG A 11 -4.44 5.17 15.35
C ARG A 11 -4.91 4.38 14.13
N GLY A 12 -5.89 4.90 13.39
CA GLY A 12 -6.34 4.29 12.14
C GLY A 12 -5.24 4.27 11.07
N GLY A 13 -4.47 5.35 10.97
CA GLY A 13 -3.32 5.45 10.06
C GLY A 13 -2.17 4.51 10.42
N GLU A 14 -1.90 4.31 11.72
CA GLU A 14 -0.88 3.40 12.21
C GLU A 14 -1.23 1.94 11.90
N VAL A 15 -2.46 1.51 12.23
CA VAL A 15 -2.96 0.16 11.95
C VAL A 15 -2.97 -0.14 10.44
N LEU A 16 -3.36 0.84 9.62
CA LEU A 16 -3.31 0.72 8.17
C LEU A 16 -1.86 0.56 7.68
N SER A 17 -0.95 1.38 8.18
CA SER A 17 0.47 1.33 7.81
C SER A 17 1.11 -0.01 8.18
N GLU A 18 0.78 -0.55 9.34
CA GLU A 18 1.23 -1.88 9.77
C GLU A 18 0.69 -2.99 8.87
N ARG A 19 -0.61 -2.97 8.55
CA ARG A 19 -1.23 -3.93 7.63
C ARG A 19 -0.56 -3.91 6.26
N LEU A 20 -0.27 -2.72 5.73
CA LEU A 20 0.40 -2.57 4.45
C LEU A 20 1.86 -3.01 4.50
N ALA A 21 2.55 -2.79 5.62
CA ALA A 21 3.92 -3.29 5.81
C ALA A 21 3.98 -4.84 5.86
N GLN A 22 2.92 -5.49 6.30
CA GLN A 22 2.80 -6.97 6.33
C GLN A 22 2.25 -7.56 5.02
N THR A 23 1.79 -6.73 4.08
CA THR A 23 1.22 -7.21 2.82
C THR A 23 2.34 -7.63 1.88
N VAL A 24 2.44 -8.94 1.60
CA VAL A 24 3.39 -9.49 0.61
C VAL A 24 2.72 -9.55 -0.76
N VAL A 25 3.43 -9.08 -1.78
CA VAL A 25 2.99 -9.11 -3.17
C VAL A 25 4.01 -9.87 -4.00
N ALA A 26 3.51 -10.80 -4.82
CA ALA A 26 4.31 -11.58 -5.76
C ALA A 26 4.21 -10.98 -7.16
N CYS A 27 5.32 -11.03 -7.89
CA CYS A 27 5.43 -10.81 -9.31
C CYS A 27 5.39 -12.16 -10.04
N ASP A 28 4.91 -12.17 -11.28
CA ASP A 28 4.87 -13.38 -12.11
C ASP A 28 6.26 -13.95 -12.44
N CYS A 29 7.31 -13.13 -12.35
CA CYS A 29 8.70 -13.58 -12.54
C CYS A 29 9.26 -14.36 -11.33
N GLY A 30 8.49 -14.51 -10.25
CA GLY A 30 8.89 -15.21 -9.03
C GLY A 30 9.43 -14.32 -7.91
N PHE A 31 9.63 -13.02 -8.16
CA PHE A 31 9.95 -12.05 -7.10
C PHE A 31 8.76 -11.90 -6.15
N ALA A 32 8.98 -11.96 -4.83
CA ALA A 32 7.94 -11.71 -3.84
C ALA A 32 8.51 -10.99 -2.63
N ASP A 33 7.87 -9.89 -2.25
CA ASP A 33 8.31 -9.05 -1.14
C ASP A 33 7.16 -8.20 -0.59
N SER A 34 7.38 -7.56 0.56
CA SER A 34 6.44 -6.65 1.20
C SER A 34 6.19 -5.38 0.38
N LEU A 35 4.93 -4.95 0.36
CA LEU A 35 4.45 -3.85 -0.48
C LEU A 35 5.08 -2.48 -0.11
N LEU A 36 5.23 -2.19 1.19
CA LEU A 36 5.75 -0.89 1.66
C LEU A 36 7.21 -0.91 2.14
N ARG A 37 7.71 -2.06 2.61
CA ARG A 37 9.06 -2.17 3.20
C ARG A 37 10.02 -3.01 2.36
N GLY A 38 9.55 -3.51 1.23
CA GLY A 38 10.32 -4.35 0.32
C GLY A 38 10.99 -3.55 -0.78
N GLU A 39 11.61 -4.27 -1.72
CA GLU A 39 12.34 -3.68 -2.85
C GLU A 39 11.44 -3.22 -4.01
N TRP A 40 10.12 -3.40 -3.88
CA TRP A 40 9.17 -2.85 -4.83
C TRP A 40 9.33 -1.34 -4.97
N ARG A 41 9.48 -0.85 -6.21
CA ARG A 41 9.34 0.58 -6.48
C ARG A 41 7.85 0.90 -6.57
N ALA A 42 7.27 1.37 -5.46
CA ALA A 42 5.85 1.67 -5.34
C ALA A 42 5.52 3.12 -5.74
N ARG A 43 4.44 3.29 -6.49
CA ARG A 43 3.76 4.59 -6.70
C ARG A 43 2.34 4.48 -6.20
N VAL A 44 1.90 5.48 -5.43
CA VAL A 44 0.53 5.54 -4.90
C VAL A 44 -0.25 6.61 -5.64
N ASP A 45 -1.38 6.21 -6.21
CA ASP A 45 -2.34 7.13 -6.81
C ASP A 45 -3.67 7.01 -6.05
N ARG A 46 -4.26 8.16 -5.69
CA ARG A 46 -5.61 8.21 -5.12
C ARG A 46 -6.62 8.15 -6.26
N ALA A 47 -7.46 7.13 -6.29
CA ALA A 47 -8.52 7.06 -7.27
C ALA A 47 -9.53 8.20 -7.02
N PRO A 48 -9.78 9.10 -8.00
CA PRO A 48 -10.54 10.33 -7.76
C PRO A 48 -12.00 10.11 -7.32
N ARG A 49 -12.56 8.92 -7.56
CA ARG A 49 -13.99 8.64 -7.34
C ARG A 49 -14.28 7.53 -6.34
N SER A 50 -13.32 6.67 -6.00
CA SER A 50 -13.61 5.43 -5.27
C SER A 50 -13.08 5.38 -3.83
N ARG A 51 -12.47 6.44 -3.31
CA ARG A 51 -11.78 6.44 -1.99
C ARG A 51 -10.72 5.33 -1.82
N HIS A 52 -10.44 4.55 -2.86
CA HIS A 52 -9.43 3.49 -2.83
C HIS A 52 -8.04 4.06 -3.11
N LEU A 53 -7.03 3.46 -2.47
CA LEU A 53 -5.63 3.69 -2.80
C LEU A 53 -5.19 2.65 -3.81
N ARG A 54 -4.61 3.11 -4.91
CA ARG A 54 -4.02 2.25 -5.93
C ARG A 54 -2.50 2.32 -5.83
N TYR A 55 -1.89 1.15 -5.62
CA TYR A 55 -0.45 0.97 -5.58
C TYR A 55 0.00 0.34 -6.89
N SER A 56 0.84 1.04 -7.63
CA SER A 56 1.54 0.50 -8.79
C SER A 56 2.95 0.11 -8.37
N LEU A 57 3.25 -1.18 -8.39
CA LEU A 57 4.48 -1.77 -7.88
C LEU A 57 5.32 -2.23 -9.06
N THR A 58 6.49 -1.61 -9.25
CA THR A 58 7.44 -2.04 -10.31
C THR A 58 8.41 -3.07 -9.74
N CYS A 59 8.46 -4.25 -10.34
CA CYS A 59 9.35 -5.33 -9.92
C CYS A 59 10.82 -4.93 -10.14
N PRO A 60 11.72 -5.16 -9.17
CA PRO A 60 13.14 -4.88 -9.36
C PRO A 60 13.78 -5.78 -10.42
N ASP A 61 13.30 -7.03 -10.54
CA ASP A 61 13.92 -8.07 -11.37
C ASP A 61 13.50 -7.96 -12.84
N CYS A 62 12.19 -8.01 -13.12
CA CYS A 62 11.66 -8.04 -14.49
C CYS A 62 11.09 -6.69 -14.97
N ARG A 63 10.98 -5.69 -14.09
CA ARG A 63 10.39 -4.37 -14.37
C ARG A 63 8.91 -4.36 -14.72
N ASP A 64 8.23 -5.50 -14.62
CA ASP A 64 6.77 -5.54 -14.74
C ASP A 64 6.09 -4.76 -13.63
N VAL A 65 4.88 -4.28 -13.94
CA VAL A 65 4.08 -3.46 -13.04
C VAL A 65 2.89 -4.27 -12.53
N THR A 66 2.90 -4.56 -11.23
CA THR A 66 1.76 -5.15 -10.53
C THR A 66 0.92 -4.04 -9.90
N VAL A 67 -0.40 -4.11 -10.06
CA VAL A 67 -1.32 -3.12 -9.47
C VAL A 67 -2.09 -3.77 -8.33
N VAL A 68 -2.04 -3.13 -7.16
CA VAL A 68 -2.80 -3.54 -5.96
C VAL A 68 -3.73 -2.41 -5.58
N GLU A 69 -5.03 -2.72 -5.47
CA GLU A 69 -6.04 -1.77 -5.00
C GLU A 69 -6.44 -2.12 -3.57
N LEU A 70 -6.41 -1.12 -2.70
CA LEU A 70 -6.72 -1.28 -1.28
C LEU A 70 -7.96 -0.45 -0.95
N SER A 71 -8.98 -1.17 -0.46
CA SER A 71 -10.17 -0.57 0.13
C SER A 71 -9.86 -0.21 1.58
N LEU A 72 -9.93 1.09 1.89
CA LEU A 72 -9.82 1.62 3.24
C LEU A 72 -11.19 1.67 3.92
#